data_AF-A0A151UFL7-F1
#
_entry.id   AF-A0A151UFL7-F1
#
_cell.length_a   1.000
_cell.length_b   1.000
_cell.length_c   1.000
_cell.angle_alpha   90.00
_cell.angle_beta   90.00
_cell.angle_gamma   90.00
#
_symmetry.space_group_name_H-M   'P 1'
#
loop_
_entity.id
_entity.type
_entity.pdbx_description
1 polymer ?
#
loop_
_entity_poly.entity_id
_entity_poly.type
_entity_poly.pdbx_seq_one_letter_code
_entity_poly.pdbx_strand_id
1 'polypeptide(L)' 'IIRLIMNSTKVVTLSLKWHNEVLDPFFPTIGLRQGDPLSSYLFVLCMEKLAILIHQRV' A
#
# COMPACT_ATOMS: atom_id res chain seq x y z
N ILE A 1 9.72 11.63 -9.93
CA ILE A 1 9.85 10.80 -8.71
C ILE A 1 8.70 11.05 -7.73
N ILE A 2 8.52 12.26 -7.17
CA ILE A 2 7.41 12.55 -6.23
C ILE A 2 6.04 12.16 -6.79
N ARG A 3 5.74 12.51 -8.05
CA ARG A 3 4.48 12.13 -8.70
C ARG A 3 4.25 10.62 -8.81
N LEU A 4 5.31 9.83 -8.95
CA LEU A 4 5.23 8.37 -9.01
C LEU A 4 4.90 7.81 -7.62
N ILE A 5 5.61 8.28 -6.59
CA ILE A 5 5.34 7.91 -5.18
C ILE A 5 3.91 8.25 -4.79
N MET A 6 3.47 9.48 -5.09
CA MET A 6 2.10 9.93 -4.82
C MET A 6 1.06 9.11 -5.58
N ASN A 7 1.40 8.53 -6.74
CA ASN A 7 0.49 7.66 -7.48
C ASN A 7 0.35 6.27 -6.83
N SER A 8 1.42 5.74 -6.25
CA SER A 8 1.40 4.44 -5.55
C SER A 8 0.69 4.49 -4.18
N THR A 9 0.52 5.69 -3.62
CA THR A 9 -0.21 5.93 -2.35
C THR A 9 -1.62 6.52 -2.55
N LYS A 10 -2.03 6.81 -3.79
CA LYS A 10 -3.38 7.31 -4.07
C LYS A 10 -4.42 6.23 -3.88
N VAL A 11 -5.59 6.65 -3.39
CA VAL A 11 -6.80 5.83 -3.34
C VAL A 11 -7.17 5.44 -4.77
N VAL A 12 -7.20 4.13 -5.03
CA VAL A 12 -7.67 3.54 -6.28
C VAL A 12 -8.86 2.66 -6.00
N THR A 13 -9.83 2.61 -6.91
CA THR A 13 -10.93 1.67 -6.82
C THR A 13 -10.39 0.25 -6.94
N LEU A 14 -10.73 -0.63 -5.99
CA LEU A 14 -10.34 -2.04 -6.00
C LEU A 14 -11.57 -2.93 -6.14
N SER A 15 -11.44 -4.00 -6.91
CA SER A 15 -12.41 -5.08 -6.96
C SER A 15 -11.70 -6.39 -6.61
N LEU A 16 -12.35 -7.23 -5.80
CA LEU A 16 -11.82 -8.51 -5.38
C LEU A 16 -12.33 -9.61 -6.31
N LYS A 17 -11.43 -10.42 -6.83
CA LYS A 17 -11.81 -11.65 -7.55
C LYS A 17 -11.83 -12.81 -6.56
N TRP A 18 -13.01 -13.37 -6.31
CA TRP A 18 -13.26 -14.46 -5.36
C TRP A 18 -14.01 -15.59 -6.05
N HIS A 19 -13.50 -16.82 -5.99
CA HIS A 19 -14.08 -17.99 -6.70
C HIS A 19 -14.43 -17.73 -8.18
N ASN A 20 -13.57 -16.99 -8.89
CA ASN A 20 -13.74 -16.59 -10.28
C ASN A 20 -14.83 -15.53 -10.56
N GLU A 21 -15.52 -15.04 -9.54
CA GLU A 21 -16.44 -13.91 -9.61
C GLU A 21 -15.74 -12.62 -9.17
N VAL A 22 -16.09 -11.49 -9.80
CA VAL A 22 -15.58 -10.17 -9.41
C VAL A 22 -16.62 -9.52 -8.51
N LEU A 23 -16.24 -9.26 -7.26
CA LEU A 23 -17.07 -8.55 -6.29
C LEU A 23 -17.16 -7.07 -6.63
N ASP A 24 -18.18 -6.41 -6.09
CA ASP A 24 -18.39 -4.98 -6.26
C ASP A 24 -17.14 -4.18 -5.89
N PRO A 25 -16.83 -3.13 -6.67
CA PRO A 25 -15.70 -2.27 -6.39
C PRO A 25 -15.89 -1.54 -5.05
N PHE A 26 -14.80 -1.40 -4.30
CA PHE A 26 -14.74 -0.60 -3.09
C PHE A 26 -13.56 0.37 -3.13
N PHE A 27 -13.65 1.42 -2.31
CA PHE A 27 -12.59 2.42 -2.17
C PHE A 27 -11.81 2.15 -0.88
N PRO A 28 -10.60 1.56 -0.96
CA PRO A 28 -9.74 1.42 0.21
C PRO A 28 -9.37 2.80 0.75
N THR A 29 -9.54 3.00 2.05
CA THR A 29 -9.18 4.27 2.71
C THR A 29 -7.71 4.31 3.14
N ILE A 30 -7.10 3.14 3.35
CA ILE A 30 -5.73 2.98 3.83
C ILE A 30 -5.10 1.80 3.11
N GLY A 31 -3.90 2.01 2.56
CA GLY A 31 -3.13 0.93 1.96
C GLY A 31 -2.17 1.40 0.88
N LEU A 32 -1.27 0.50 0.49
CA LEU A 32 -0.43 0.66 -0.68
C LEU A 32 -1.03 -0.16 -1.83
N ARG A 33 -0.85 0.30 -3.07
CA ARG A 33 -1.37 -0.41 -4.23
C ARG A 33 -0.66 -1.74 -4.41
N GLN A 34 -1.39 -2.85 -4.24
CA GLN A 34 -0.85 -4.19 -4.48
C GLN A 34 -0.53 -4.38 -5.97
N GLY A 35 0.62 -5.00 -6.26
CA GLY A 35 1.09 -5.22 -7.64
C GLY A 35 1.79 -4.02 -8.28
N ASP A 36 1.87 -2.86 -7.61
CA ASP A 36 2.75 -1.77 -8.01
C ASP A 36 4.17 -2.03 -7.47
N PRO A 37 5.21 -2.14 -8.34
CA PRO A 37 6.58 -2.37 -7.89
C PRO A 37 7.07 -1.35 -6.86
N LEU A 38 6.60 -0.10 -6.92
CA LEU A 38 7.02 0.96 -6.01
C LEU A 38 6.43 0.81 -4.60
N SER A 39 5.23 0.25 -4.49
CA SER A 39 4.58 -0.03 -3.20
C SER A 39 5.41 -0.95 -2.32
N SER A 40 6.08 -1.95 -2.90
CA SER A 40 6.93 -2.89 -2.15
C SER A 40 8.11 -2.18 -1.48
N TYR A 41 8.75 -1.23 -2.17
CA TYR A 41 9.85 -0.44 -1.60
C TYR A 41 9.35 0.50 -0.49
N LEU A 42 8.20 1.15 -0.71
CA LEU A 42 7.59 2.02 0.30
C LEU A 42 7.24 1.25 1.58
N PHE A 43 6.73 0.02 1.44
CA PHE A 43 6.45 -0.85 2.58
C PHE A 43 7.72 -1.12 3.41
N VAL A 44 8.83 -1.50 2.77
CA VAL A 44 10.10 -1.77 3.46
C VAL A 44 10.60 -0.52 4.20
N LEU A 45 10.59 0.65 3.54
CA LEU A 45 11.00 1.91 4.16
C LEU A 45 10.15 2.27 5.40
N CYS A 46 8.83 2.07 5.32
CA CYS A 46 7.94 2.28 6.45
C CYS A 46 8.23 1.30 7.60
N MET A 47 8.51 0.03 7.29
CA MET A 47 8.83 -0.99 8.30
C MET A 47 10.17 -0.72 8.98
N GLU A 48 11.18 -0.26 8.25
CA GLU A 48 12.46 0.17 8.82
C GLU A 48 12.26 1.34 9.79
N LYS A 49 11.50 2.36 9.37
CA LYS A 49 11.19 3.49 10.25
C LYS A 49 10.44 3.04 11.51
N LEU A 50 9.48 2.12 11.36
CA LEU A 50 8.75 1.54 12.49
C LEU A 50 9.70 0.80 13.44
N ALA A 51 10.61 -0.03 12.93
CA ALA A 51 11.60 -0.75 13.74
C ALA A 51 12.49 0.21 14.54
N ILE A 52 12.96 1.30 13.91
CA ILE A 52 13.72 2.35 14.59
C ILE A 52 12.90 2.98 15.73
N LEU A 53 11.63 3.33 15.47
CA LEU A 53 10.76 3.93 16.48
C LEU A 53 10.48 2.98 17.66
N ILE A 54 10.34 1.68 17.40
CA ILE A 54 10.20 0.66 18.44
C ILE A 54 11.49 0.60 19.26
N HIS A 55 12.65 0.52 18.61
CA HIS A 55 13.95 0.43 19.29
C HIS A 55 14.28 1.67 20.13
N GLN A 56 13.85 2.86 19.70
CA GLN A 56 14.05 4.10 20.47
C GLN A 56 13.16 4.22 21.72
N ARG A 57 12.07 3.46 21.76
CA ARG A 57 11.07 3.51 22.85
C ARG A 57 11.31 2.43 23.92
N VAL A 58 12.12 1.43 23.60
CA VAL A 58 12.60 0.38 24.51
C VAL A 58 13.94 0.82 25.09
#